data_AF-I0PY92-F1
#
_entry.id   AF-I0PY92-F1
#
_cell.length_a   1.000
_cell.length_b   1.000
_cell.length_c   1.000
_cell.angle_alpha   90.00
_cell.angle_beta   90.00
_cell.angle_gamma   90.00
#
_symmetry.space_group_name_H-M   'P 1'
#
loop_
_entity.id
_entity.type
_entity.pdbx_description
1 polymer ?
#
loop_
_entity_poly.entity_id
_entity_poly.type
_entity_poly.pdbx_seq_one_letter_code
_entity_poly.pdbx_strand_id
1 'polypeptide(L)'
;MRNFANYDVDIHGKSSGVLKTICKKCLPTRKNKRDRSLRVNVDTGHCHCYHCGADFYVPDDVEERKNAERAVARKRRAAAIPQHFQRPMFDVSKTTLSEDTERWLVETRCIPQSVIAALRITEQEEFMPQSGKKERCICFNYFEGGQLINTKFRALPKLFKMVQGAELIPYNIDSIVGQTSCIIHEGELDAASSIAAGFQSVISVPAGANSNLSWLDRFMETHFEDLKEIIIAVDADSAGIRLRNELINRLGAERCRVVTYGPECK
;
A
#
# COMPACT_ATOMS: atom_id res chain seq x y z
N MET A 1 -25.30 15.15 -8.60
CA MET A 1 -24.49 16.06 -9.45
C MET A 1 -23.02 15.74 -9.18
N ARG A 2 -22.07 16.12 -10.03
CA ARG A 2 -20.63 15.89 -9.78
C ARG A 2 -19.99 17.20 -9.36
N ASN A 3 -19.21 17.20 -8.28
CA ASN A 3 -18.55 18.41 -7.80
C ASN A 3 -17.14 18.55 -8.40
N PHE A 4 -17.09 18.94 -9.68
CA PHE A 4 -15.83 19.17 -10.39
C PHE A 4 -14.94 20.26 -9.75
N ALA A 5 -15.54 21.23 -9.05
CA ALA A 5 -14.81 22.31 -8.41
C ALA A 5 -13.89 21.79 -7.28
N ASN A 6 -14.32 20.78 -6.52
CA ASN A 6 -13.49 20.14 -5.49
C ASN A 6 -12.22 19.46 -6.03
N TYR A 7 -12.17 19.20 -7.34
CA TYR A 7 -11.04 18.56 -8.02
C TYR A 7 -10.27 19.55 -8.90
N ASP A 8 -10.42 20.86 -8.66
CA ASP A 8 -9.82 21.94 -9.44
C ASP A 8 -10.19 21.90 -10.94
N VAL A 9 -11.37 21.39 -11.27
CA VAL A 9 -11.88 21.31 -12.64
C VAL A 9 -13.02 22.31 -12.84
N ASP A 10 -12.80 23.28 -13.73
CA ASP A 10 -13.83 24.26 -14.12
C ASP A 10 -14.60 23.75 -15.34
N ILE A 11 -15.87 23.40 -15.12
CA ILE A 11 -16.81 22.94 -16.14
C ILE A 11 -17.67 24.06 -16.75
N HIS A 12 -17.45 25.32 -16.34
CA HIS A 12 -18.15 26.51 -16.84
C HIS A 12 -19.69 26.39 -16.85
N GLY A 13 -20.26 25.76 -15.80
CA GLY A 13 -21.70 25.56 -15.67
C GLY A 13 -22.32 24.52 -16.61
N LYS A 14 -21.51 23.73 -17.33
CA LYS A 14 -22.00 22.68 -18.23
C LYS A 14 -22.60 21.53 -17.43
N SER A 15 -23.81 21.10 -17.79
CA SER A 15 -24.55 20.04 -17.08
C SER A 15 -24.36 18.63 -17.64
N SER A 16 -23.90 18.48 -18.90
CA SER A 16 -23.70 17.18 -19.55
C SER A 16 -22.69 17.25 -20.71
N GLY A 17 -22.25 16.09 -21.19
CA GLY A 17 -21.37 15.95 -22.35
C GLY A 17 -19.89 16.20 -22.07
N VAL A 18 -19.10 16.34 -23.14
CA VAL A 18 -17.63 16.49 -23.06
C VAL A 18 -17.23 17.94 -23.28
N LEU A 19 -16.26 18.44 -22.51
CA LEU A 19 -15.63 19.75 -22.74
C LEU A 19 -14.12 19.67 -22.62
N LYS A 20 -13.43 20.72 -23.07
CA LYS A 20 -12.02 20.96 -22.77
C LYS A 20 -11.88 22.22 -21.92
N THR A 21 -11.11 22.13 -20.85
CA THR A 21 -10.81 23.21 -19.90
C THR A 21 -9.31 23.26 -19.58
N ILE A 22 -8.90 24.22 -18.75
CA ILE A 22 -7.50 24.40 -18.35
C ILE A 22 -7.12 23.35 -17.30
N CYS A 23 -6.05 22.60 -17.53
CA CYS A 23 -5.51 21.71 -16.51
C CYS A 23 -4.76 22.50 -15.43
N LYS A 24 -5.32 22.60 -14.21
CA LYS A 24 -4.68 23.28 -13.08
C LYS A 24 -3.39 22.61 -12.61
N LYS A 25 -3.28 21.27 -12.75
CA LYS A 25 -2.09 20.50 -12.36
C LYS A 25 -0.82 20.91 -13.11
N CYS A 26 -0.91 21.17 -14.41
CA CYS A 26 0.25 21.60 -15.21
C CYS A 26 0.29 23.10 -15.47
N LEU A 27 -0.75 23.86 -15.08
CA LEU A 27 -0.81 25.31 -15.30
C LEU A 27 0.45 26.06 -14.81
N PRO A 28 1.05 25.75 -13.64
CA PRO A 28 2.24 26.46 -13.16
C PRO A 28 3.45 26.34 -14.10
N THR A 29 3.58 25.23 -14.82
CA THR A 29 4.73 24.95 -15.70
C THR A 29 4.46 25.32 -17.17
N ARG A 30 3.29 25.89 -17.48
CA ARG A 30 2.87 26.14 -18.88
C ARG A 30 3.34 27.50 -19.39
N LYS A 31 4.00 27.48 -20.55
CA LYS A 31 4.31 28.68 -21.34
C LYS A 31 3.03 29.38 -21.83
N ASN A 32 2.05 28.62 -22.34
CA ASN A 32 0.72 29.13 -22.70
C ASN A 32 -0.31 28.79 -21.63
N LYS A 33 -0.62 29.75 -20.76
CA LYS A 33 -1.58 29.59 -19.66
C LYS A 33 -3.05 29.50 -20.09
N ARG A 34 -3.37 29.82 -21.35
CA ARG A 34 -4.74 29.78 -21.89
C ARG A 34 -5.08 28.47 -22.57
N ASP A 35 -4.11 27.58 -22.76
CA ASP A 35 -4.37 26.31 -23.45
C ASP A 35 -5.28 25.39 -22.61
N ARG A 36 -6.28 24.81 -23.27
CA ARG A 36 -7.32 23.96 -22.68
C ARG A 36 -6.99 22.50 -22.93
N SER A 37 -5.98 22.00 -22.23
CA SER A 37 -5.47 20.63 -22.40
C SER A 37 -6.27 19.56 -21.68
N LEU A 38 -7.12 19.92 -20.70
CA LEU A 38 -7.88 18.96 -19.90
C LEU A 38 -9.22 18.67 -20.58
N ARG A 39 -9.40 17.46 -21.09
CA ARG A 39 -10.68 16.94 -21.53
C ARG A 39 -11.44 16.40 -20.32
N VAL A 40 -12.70 16.80 -20.19
CA VAL A 40 -13.60 16.42 -19.09
C VAL A 40 -14.87 15.87 -19.70
N ASN A 41 -15.27 14.66 -19.33
CA ASN A 41 -16.58 14.10 -19.64
C ASN A 41 -17.47 14.32 -18.42
N VAL A 42 -18.44 15.24 -18.50
CA VAL A 42 -19.32 15.63 -17.38
C VAL A 42 -20.24 14.48 -16.96
N ASP A 43 -20.68 13.66 -17.92
CA ASP A 43 -21.60 12.56 -17.66
C ASP A 43 -20.94 11.44 -16.88
N THR A 44 -19.69 11.12 -17.23
CA THR A 44 -18.92 10.05 -16.59
C THR A 44 -18.03 10.54 -15.45
N GLY A 45 -17.61 11.80 -15.41
CA GLY A 45 -16.60 12.29 -14.46
C GLY A 45 -15.14 12.08 -14.90
N HIS A 46 -14.88 11.41 -16.03
CA HIS A 46 -13.52 11.14 -16.51
C HIS A 46 -12.82 12.40 -17.00
N CYS A 47 -11.59 12.62 -16.52
CA CYS A 47 -10.74 13.77 -16.81
C CYS A 47 -9.38 13.31 -17.33
N HIS A 48 -8.98 13.77 -18.51
CA HIS A 48 -7.69 13.44 -19.12
C HIS A 48 -7.00 14.68 -19.67
N CYS A 49 -5.74 14.92 -19.27
CA CYS A 49 -4.93 16.04 -19.74
C CYS A 49 -3.94 15.59 -20.82
N TYR A 50 -4.14 16.05 -22.04
CA TYR A 50 -3.29 15.71 -23.19
C TYR A 50 -1.89 16.37 -23.17
N HIS A 51 -1.59 17.20 -22.16
CA HIS A 51 -0.27 17.84 -22.04
C HIS A 51 0.61 17.14 -21.00
N CYS A 52 0.12 16.97 -19.77
CA CYS A 52 0.90 16.34 -18.69
C CYS A 52 0.56 14.86 -18.47
N GLY A 53 -0.40 14.31 -19.22
CA GLY A 53 -0.83 12.91 -19.08
C GLY A 53 -1.68 12.63 -17.85
N ALA A 54 -2.05 13.65 -17.06
CA ALA A 54 -2.90 13.44 -15.88
C ALA A 54 -4.24 12.81 -16.27
N ASP A 55 -4.57 11.68 -15.65
CA ASP A 55 -5.81 10.93 -15.85
C ASP A 55 -6.45 10.68 -14.48
N PHE A 56 -7.71 11.12 -14.29
CA PHE A 56 -8.42 11.01 -13.02
C PHE A 56 -9.93 11.05 -13.20
N TYR A 57 -10.67 10.70 -12.13
CA TYR A 57 -12.12 10.57 -12.12
C TYR A 57 -12.74 11.46 -11.03
N VAL A 58 -13.86 12.12 -11.36
CA VAL A 58 -14.67 12.91 -10.41
C VAL A 58 -15.97 12.15 -10.10
N PRO A 59 -16.16 11.68 -8.86
CA PRO A 59 -17.38 10.98 -8.44
C PRO A 59 -18.60 11.91 -8.37
N ASP A 60 -19.80 11.34 -8.50
CA ASP A 60 -21.05 12.05 -8.21
C ASP A 60 -21.44 12.04 -6.73
N ASP A 61 -22.39 12.89 -6.34
CA ASP A 61 -22.81 13.04 -4.94
C ASP A 61 -23.27 11.71 -4.30
N VAL A 62 -23.83 10.78 -5.09
CA VAL A 62 -24.26 9.46 -4.57
C VAL A 62 -23.05 8.58 -4.32
N GLU A 63 -22.09 8.57 -5.24
CA GLU A 63 -20.79 7.91 -5.08
C GLU A 63 -19.99 8.51 -3.91
N GLU A 64 -19.91 9.83 -3.79
CA GLU A 64 -19.24 10.52 -2.68
C GLU A 64 -19.88 10.18 -1.33
N ARG A 65 -21.22 10.21 -1.24
CA ARG A 65 -21.92 9.83 -0.02
C ARG A 65 -21.68 8.37 0.34
N LYS A 66 -21.76 7.44 -0.62
CA LYS A 66 -21.44 6.02 -0.39
C LYS A 66 -19.99 5.84 0.06
N ASN A 67 -19.04 6.56 -0.54
CA ASN A 67 -17.63 6.51 -0.17
C ASN A 67 -17.41 7.06 1.24
N ALA A 68 -18.08 8.15 1.61
CA ALA A 68 -18.04 8.71 2.96
C ALA A 68 -18.65 7.75 3.99
N GLU A 69 -19.81 7.18 3.71
CA GLU A 69 -20.46 6.17 4.56
C GLU A 69 -19.57 4.94 4.73
N ARG A 70 -18.96 4.44 3.64
CA ARG A 70 -17.98 3.36 3.67
C ARG A 70 -16.75 3.73 4.50
N ALA A 71 -16.20 4.94 4.34
CA ALA A 71 -15.07 5.40 5.13
C ALA A 71 -15.39 5.48 6.63
N VAL A 72 -16.60 5.93 6.98
CA VAL A 72 -17.08 5.96 8.37
C VAL A 72 -17.29 4.54 8.91
N ALA A 73 -17.89 3.64 8.12
CA ALA A 73 -18.07 2.24 8.50
C ALA A 73 -16.72 1.52 8.67
N ARG A 74 -15.75 1.77 7.78
CA ARG A 74 -14.36 1.30 7.89
C ARG A 74 -13.72 1.80 9.17
N LYS A 75 -13.81 3.10 9.47
CA LYS A 75 -13.31 3.67 10.73
C LYS A 75 -13.96 3.04 11.96
N ARG A 76 -15.28 2.79 11.94
CA ARG A 76 -15.98 2.13 13.06
C ARG A 76 -15.54 0.68 13.26
N ARG A 77 -15.34 -0.07 12.17
CA ARG A 77 -14.87 -1.47 12.24
C ARG A 77 -13.40 -1.56 12.63
N ALA A 78 -12.55 -0.66 12.14
CA ALA A 78 -11.17 -0.52 12.62
C ALA A 78 -11.12 -0.06 14.09
N ALA A 79 -12.07 0.74 14.57
CA ALA A 79 -12.16 1.05 16.00
C ALA A 79 -12.63 -0.16 16.86
N ALA A 80 -13.28 -1.15 16.25
CA ALA A 80 -13.71 -2.39 16.89
C ALA A 80 -12.63 -3.49 16.87
N ILE A 81 -11.36 -3.14 16.59
CA ILE A 81 -10.22 -4.08 16.65
C ILE A 81 -10.23 -4.82 17.99
N PRO A 82 -10.05 -6.15 18.00
CA PRO A 82 -10.18 -6.93 19.22
C PRO A 82 -9.20 -6.46 20.31
N GLN A 83 -9.73 -6.09 21.47
CA GLN A 83 -8.94 -5.60 22.61
C GLN A 83 -7.98 -6.64 23.21
N HIS A 84 -8.05 -7.91 22.78
CA HIS A 84 -7.20 -8.98 23.30
C HIS A 84 -5.78 -8.98 22.71
N PHE A 85 -5.52 -8.23 21.64
CA PHE A 85 -4.19 -8.17 21.05
C PHE A 85 -3.28 -7.17 21.78
N GLN A 86 -2.04 -7.58 22.02
CA GLN A 86 -1.00 -6.69 22.52
C GLN A 86 -0.54 -5.76 21.39
N ARG A 87 -0.40 -4.46 21.68
CA ARG A 87 0.08 -3.47 20.73
C ARG A 87 1.45 -2.95 21.16
N PRO A 88 2.49 -3.07 20.33
CA PRO A 88 3.76 -2.43 20.62
C PRO A 88 3.63 -0.91 20.51
N MET A 89 4.43 -0.18 21.28
CA MET A 89 4.53 1.27 21.16
C MET A 89 5.58 1.62 20.10
N PHE A 90 5.22 2.51 19.18
CA PHE A 90 6.18 3.01 18.19
C PHE A 90 7.14 3.99 18.85
N ASP A 91 8.42 3.70 18.77
CA ASP A 91 9.48 4.56 19.29
C ASP A 91 10.17 5.29 18.14
N VAL A 92 9.86 6.59 18.04
CA VAL A 92 10.40 7.48 17.00
C VAL A 92 11.93 7.62 17.12
N SER A 93 12.51 7.44 18.31
CA SER A 93 13.97 7.57 18.48
C SER A 93 14.75 6.48 17.74
N LYS A 94 14.10 5.37 17.39
CA LYS A 94 14.68 4.23 16.68
C LYS A 94 14.63 4.34 15.16
N THR A 95 14.17 5.47 14.62
CA THR A 95 14.20 5.73 13.17
C THR A 95 15.59 6.09 12.65
N THR A 96 16.49 6.51 13.53
CA THR A 96 17.91 6.68 13.21
C THR A 96 18.59 5.31 13.24
N LEU A 97 18.88 4.77 12.06
CA LEU A 97 19.54 3.47 11.92
C LEU A 97 21.04 3.58 12.18
N SER A 98 21.66 2.49 12.63
CA SER A 98 23.12 2.41 12.65
C SER A 98 23.69 2.35 11.23
N GLU A 99 24.94 2.82 11.07
CA GLU A 99 25.62 2.89 9.78
C GLU A 99 25.66 1.52 9.06
N ASP A 100 25.87 0.42 9.81
CA ASP A 100 25.88 -0.94 9.26
C ASP A 100 24.52 -1.32 8.64
N THR A 101 23.43 -1.07 9.36
CA THR A 101 22.08 -1.42 8.94
C THR A 101 21.61 -0.52 7.81
N GLU A 102 21.96 0.77 7.87
CA GLU A 102 21.72 1.72 6.80
C GLU A 102 22.41 1.27 5.51
N ARG A 103 23.70 0.97 5.58
CA ARG A 103 24.50 0.49 4.45
C ARG A 103 23.91 -0.79 3.85
N TRP A 104 23.49 -1.73 4.69
CA TRP A 104 22.86 -2.96 4.22
C TRP A 104 21.54 -2.69 3.48
N LEU A 105 20.67 -1.82 4.01
CA LEU A 105 19.41 -1.48 3.34
C LEU A 105 19.63 -0.70 2.04
N VAL A 106 20.52 0.29 2.04
CA VAL A 106 20.73 1.18 0.89
C VAL A 106 21.63 0.55 -0.16
N GLU A 107 22.80 0.05 0.22
CA GLU A 107 23.82 -0.41 -0.74
C GLU A 107 23.60 -1.87 -1.14
N THR A 108 23.18 -2.74 -0.21
CA THR A 108 22.98 -4.18 -0.52
C THR A 108 21.56 -4.48 -0.99
N ARG A 109 20.55 -3.87 -0.35
CA ARG A 109 19.14 -4.09 -0.70
C ARG A 109 18.58 -3.05 -1.66
N CYS A 110 19.34 -2.02 -2.00
CA CYS A 110 18.92 -0.97 -2.92
C CYS A 110 17.62 -0.25 -2.50
N ILE A 111 17.36 -0.15 -1.18
CA ILE A 111 16.18 0.55 -0.64
C ILE A 111 16.58 1.98 -0.29
N PRO A 112 16.07 3.01 -0.99
CA PRO A 112 16.43 4.40 -0.74
C PRO A 112 16.00 4.88 0.65
N GLN A 113 16.73 5.84 1.20
CA GLN A 113 16.41 6.48 2.49
C GLN A 113 14.96 7.00 2.59
N SER A 114 14.44 7.57 1.49
CA SER A 114 13.06 8.04 1.43
C SER A 114 12.04 6.91 1.64
N VAL A 115 12.32 5.71 1.15
CA VAL A 115 11.46 4.53 1.30
C VAL A 115 11.58 3.96 2.71
N ILE A 116 12.80 3.88 3.25
CA ILE A 116 13.04 3.46 4.65
C ILE A 116 12.23 4.34 5.62
N ALA A 117 12.31 5.66 5.43
CA ALA A 117 11.56 6.64 6.23
C ALA A 117 10.04 6.53 6.04
N ALA A 118 9.56 6.42 4.79
CA ALA A 118 8.14 6.28 4.49
C ALA A 118 7.52 5.03 5.12
N LEU A 119 8.26 3.92 5.09
CA LEU A 119 7.89 2.63 5.65
C LEU A 119 8.14 2.52 7.16
N ARG A 120 8.73 3.55 7.77
CA ARG A 120 9.06 3.62 9.20
C ARG A 120 9.84 2.38 9.66
N ILE A 121 10.80 1.96 8.85
CA ILE A 121 11.71 0.87 9.20
C ILE A 121 12.64 1.39 10.31
N THR A 122 12.74 0.63 11.39
CA THR A 122 13.57 0.98 12.55
C THR A 122 14.60 -0.10 12.84
N GLU A 123 15.46 0.11 13.83
CA GLU A 123 16.41 -0.88 14.32
C GLU A 123 16.36 -0.97 15.84
N GLN A 124 16.51 -2.18 16.40
CA GLN A 124 16.73 -2.36 17.84
C GLN A 124 17.42 -3.69 18.18
N GLU A 125 17.96 -3.81 19.38
CA GLU A 125 18.32 -5.11 19.95
C GLU A 125 17.07 -5.86 20.41
N GLU A 126 16.92 -7.11 19.98
CA GLU A 126 15.80 -7.96 20.33
C GLU A 126 16.30 -9.37 20.64
N PHE A 127 15.71 -10.04 21.63
CA PHE A 127 16.02 -11.44 21.89
C PHE A 127 15.41 -12.34 20.80
N MET A 128 16.26 -13.09 20.11
CA MET A 128 15.89 -14.01 19.04
C MET A 128 15.96 -15.46 19.55
N PRO A 129 14.83 -16.16 19.70
CA PRO A 129 14.81 -17.55 20.18
C PRO A 129 15.68 -18.49 19.35
N GLN A 130 15.81 -18.24 18.04
CA GLN A 130 16.58 -19.07 17.12
C GLN A 130 18.09 -19.04 17.39
N SER A 131 18.64 -17.93 17.89
CA SER A 131 20.05 -17.84 18.27
C SER A 131 20.27 -17.89 19.77
N GLY A 132 19.21 -17.81 20.58
CA GLY A 132 19.29 -17.84 22.04
C GLY A 132 19.97 -16.61 22.65
N LYS A 133 20.13 -15.52 21.89
CA LYS A 133 20.78 -14.28 22.33
C LYS A 133 20.06 -13.04 21.80
N LYS A 134 20.47 -11.87 22.31
CA LYS A 134 20.06 -10.59 21.72
C LYS A 134 20.78 -10.39 20.39
N GLU A 135 20.02 -10.07 19.37
CA GLU A 135 20.52 -9.73 18.04
C GLU A 135 20.08 -8.30 17.72
N ARG A 136 20.94 -7.57 17.02
CA ARG A 136 20.56 -6.31 16.39
C ARG A 136 19.66 -6.62 15.19
N CYS A 137 18.43 -6.13 15.25
CA CYS A 137 17.35 -6.47 14.33
C CYS A 137 16.86 -5.24 13.59
N ILE A 138 16.60 -5.43 12.30
CA ILE A 138 15.77 -4.54 11.50
C ILE A 138 14.30 -4.80 11.88
N CYS A 139 13.56 -3.74 12.10
CA CYS A 139 12.17 -3.77 12.56
C CYS A 139 11.25 -3.30 11.43
N PHE A 140 10.45 -4.21 10.89
CA PHE A 140 9.36 -3.88 9.99
C PHE A 140 8.10 -3.61 10.82
N ASN A 141 7.65 -2.36 10.83
CA ASN A 141 6.57 -1.87 11.68
C ASN A 141 5.24 -1.83 10.93
N TYR A 142 4.27 -2.62 11.38
CA TYR A 142 2.98 -2.81 10.74
C TYR A 142 1.97 -1.81 11.28
N PHE A 143 1.59 -0.84 10.46
CA PHE A 143 0.64 0.21 10.81
C PHE A 143 -0.73 0.00 10.18
N GLU A 144 -1.78 0.37 10.91
CA GLU A 144 -3.14 0.56 10.39
C GLU A 144 -3.71 1.85 10.95
N GLY A 145 -4.25 2.71 10.08
CA GLY A 145 -4.76 4.03 10.48
C GLY A 145 -3.72 4.88 11.22
N GLY A 146 -2.43 4.69 10.91
CA GLY A 146 -1.31 5.35 11.58
C GLY A 146 -0.95 4.80 12.98
N GLN A 147 -1.66 3.79 13.50
CA GLN A 147 -1.33 3.13 14.77
C GLN A 147 -0.45 1.90 14.53
N LEU A 148 0.57 1.70 15.36
CA LEU A 148 1.41 0.50 15.29
C LEU A 148 0.63 -0.70 15.85
N ILE A 149 0.46 -1.73 15.02
CA ILE A 149 -0.30 -2.94 15.34
C ILE A 149 0.65 -4.10 15.65
N ASN A 150 1.73 -4.24 14.89
CA ASN A 150 2.71 -5.32 15.08
C ASN A 150 4.10 -4.87 14.61
N THR A 151 5.13 -5.58 15.05
CA THR A 151 6.50 -5.42 14.57
C THR A 151 7.10 -6.78 14.27
N LYS A 152 7.68 -6.91 13.09
CA LYS A 152 8.50 -8.07 12.71
C LYS A 152 9.97 -7.70 12.76
N PHE A 153 10.72 -8.48 13.52
CA PHE A 153 12.16 -8.37 13.70
C PHE A 153 12.86 -9.29 12.72
N ARG A 154 13.89 -8.76 12.05
CA ARG A 154 14.80 -9.51 11.19
C ARG A 154 16.23 -9.24 11.64
N ALA A 155 16.90 -10.26 12.16
CA ALA A 155 18.34 -10.21 12.35
C ALA A 155 19.06 -10.47 11.01
N LEU A 156 20.27 -9.92 10.84
CA LEU A 156 21.12 -10.16 9.66
C LEU A 156 21.29 -11.66 9.30
N PRO A 157 21.45 -12.61 10.24
CA PRO A 157 21.49 -14.05 9.93
C PRO A 157 20.15 -14.65 9.45
N LYS A 158 19.22 -13.83 8.95
CA LYS A 158 17.87 -14.22 8.49
C LYS A 158 17.04 -14.93 9.58
N LEU A 159 17.14 -14.44 10.81
CA LEU A 159 16.28 -14.88 11.91
C LEU A 159 15.09 -13.92 12.00
N PHE A 160 13.89 -14.48 12.19
CA PHE A 160 12.65 -13.71 12.16
C PHE A 160 11.82 -13.93 13.42
N LYS A 161 11.27 -12.85 13.98
CA LYS A 161 10.33 -12.91 15.10
C LYS A 161 9.26 -11.86 14.91
N MET A 162 8.05 -12.10 15.37
CA MET A 162 7.02 -11.07 15.53
C MET A 162 6.69 -10.88 16.99
N VAL A 163 6.10 -9.73 17.34
CA VAL A 163 5.57 -9.51 18.69
C VAL A 163 4.49 -10.55 18.97
N GLN A 164 4.70 -11.34 20.01
CA GLN A 164 3.75 -12.39 20.39
C GLN A 164 2.45 -11.76 20.90
N GLY A 165 1.31 -12.30 20.46
CA GLY A 165 0.00 -11.79 20.86
C GLY A 165 -0.39 -10.46 20.20
N ALA A 166 0.41 -9.95 19.27
CA ALA A 166 0.00 -8.87 18.38
C ALA A 166 -0.81 -9.40 17.18
N GLU A 167 -1.66 -8.55 16.63
CA GLU A 167 -2.50 -8.93 15.48
C GLU A 167 -1.65 -9.13 14.22
N LEU A 168 -2.02 -10.11 13.39
CA LEU A 168 -1.41 -10.30 12.08
C LEU A 168 -2.15 -9.44 11.05
N ILE A 169 -1.46 -8.43 10.52
CA ILE A 169 -1.98 -7.54 9.48
C ILE A 169 -1.00 -7.45 8.32
N PRO A 170 -1.43 -7.15 7.08
CA PRO A 170 -0.49 -6.94 5.98
C PRO A 170 0.44 -5.75 6.23
N TYR A 171 1.68 -5.85 5.78
CA TYR A 171 2.61 -4.74 5.86
C TYR A 171 2.18 -3.65 4.90
N ASN A 172 2.24 -2.38 5.33
CA ASN A 172 1.83 -1.21 4.55
C ASN A 172 0.36 -1.24 4.07
N ILE A 173 -0.54 -1.88 4.82
CA ILE A 173 -1.96 -2.08 4.45
C ILE A 173 -2.72 -0.77 4.17
N ASP A 174 -2.38 0.33 4.84
CA ASP A 174 -3.00 1.63 4.60
C ASP A 174 -2.79 2.14 3.15
N SER A 175 -1.74 1.67 2.45
CA SER A 175 -1.42 2.09 1.08
C SER A 175 -2.44 1.65 0.02
N ILE A 176 -3.27 0.66 0.31
CA ILE A 176 -4.29 0.16 -0.63
C ILE A 176 -5.65 0.82 -0.43
N VAL A 177 -5.82 1.61 0.64
CA VAL A 177 -7.08 2.32 0.91
C VAL A 177 -7.35 3.35 -0.18
N GLY A 178 -8.52 3.25 -0.81
CA GLY A 178 -8.95 4.15 -1.88
C GLY A 178 -8.29 3.89 -3.23
N GLN A 179 -7.53 2.80 -3.35
CA GLN A 179 -6.91 2.38 -4.62
C GLN A 179 -7.84 1.43 -5.38
N THR A 180 -7.54 1.23 -6.66
CA THR A 180 -8.25 0.26 -7.52
C THR A 180 -7.34 -0.87 -7.99
N SER A 181 -6.04 -0.78 -7.73
CA SER A 181 -5.09 -1.86 -7.94
C SER A 181 -4.07 -1.92 -6.81
N CYS A 182 -3.50 -3.09 -6.55
CA CYS A 182 -2.39 -3.25 -5.61
C CYS A 182 -1.42 -4.36 -6.03
N ILE A 183 -0.21 -4.32 -5.46
CA ILE A 183 0.78 -5.40 -5.56
C ILE A 183 0.90 -6.08 -4.19
N ILE A 184 0.80 -7.41 -4.16
CA ILE A 184 0.99 -8.23 -2.96
C ILE A 184 2.29 -9.00 -3.10
N HIS A 185 3.23 -8.76 -2.18
CA HIS A 185 4.46 -9.50 -2.04
C HIS A 185 4.44 -10.51 -0.89
N GLU A 186 5.39 -11.44 -0.90
CA GLU A 186 5.61 -12.35 0.23
C GLU A 186 6.35 -11.66 1.39
N GLY A 187 7.40 -10.88 1.09
CA GLY A 187 8.26 -10.24 2.07
C GLY A 187 8.20 -8.71 2.11
N GLU A 188 8.60 -8.14 3.24
CA GLU A 188 8.60 -6.68 3.46
C GLU A 188 9.62 -5.95 2.59
N LEU A 189 10.74 -6.59 2.27
CA LEU A 189 11.78 -6.01 1.44
C LEU A 189 11.39 -5.97 -0.04
N ASP A 190 10.56 -6.91 -0.50
CA ASP A 190 10.05 -6.91 -1.88
C ASP A 190 8.99 -5.81 -2.03
N ALA A 191 8.13 -5.64 -1.01
CA ALA A 191 7.24 -4.48 -0.93
C ALA A 191 8.02 -3.16 -0.94
N ALA A 192 9.09 -3.04 -0.14
CA ALA A 192 9.96 -1.87 -0.16
C ALA A 192 10.63 -1.65 -1.53
N SER A 193 11.01 -2.72 -2.22
CA SER A 193 11.63 -2.64 -3.55
C SER A 193 10.64 -2.10 -4.60
N SER A 194 9.39 -2.56 -4.57
CA SER A 194 8.33 -2.03 -5.44
C SER A 194 8.03 -0.55 -5.14
N ILE A 195 8.04 -0.14 -3.88
CA ILE A 195 7.88 1.27 -3.50
C ILE A 195 9.06 2.10 -4.01
N ALA A 196 10.29 1.58 -3.91
CA ALA A 196 11.47 2.22 -4.47
C ALA A 196 11.39 2.36 -6.00
N ALA A 197 10.75 1.41 -6.68
CA ALA A 197 10.48 1.47 -8.12
C ALA A 197 9.32 2.43 -8.50
N GLY A 198 8.65 3.04 -7.52
CA GLY A 198 7.61 4.05 -7.73
C GLY A 198 6.16 3.53 -7.64
N PHE A 199 5.95 2.27 -7.27
CA PHE A 199 4.61 1.74 -7.02
C PHE A 199 4.09 2.22 -5.66
N GLN A 200 2.88 2.79 -5.64
CA GLN A 200 2.33 3.39 -4.42
C GLN A 200 1.44 2.44 -3.62
N SER A 201 0.71 1.54 -4.29
CA SER A 201 -0.22 0.60 -3.67
C SER A 201 0.43 -0.79 -3.58
N VAL A 202 1.14 -1.02 -2.48
CA VAL A 202 1.98 -2.21 -2.30
C VAL A 202 1.91 -2.70 -0.87
N ILE A 203 1.67 -3.99 -0.69
CA ILE A 203 1.65 -4.66 0.60
C ILE A 203 2.51 -5.93 0.59
N SER A 204 2.85 -6.44 1.77
CA SER A 204 3.29 -7.83 1.92
C SER A 204 2.43 -8.59 2.92
N VAL A 205 2.38 -9.91 2.78
CA VAL A 205 1.66 -10.77 3.74
C VAL A 205 2.36 -10.77 5.11
N PRO A 206 1.61 -10.86 6.23
CA PRO A 206 2.18 -10.76 7.59
C PRO A 206 3.17 -11.87 7.96
N ALA A 207 2.96 -13.08 7.47
CA ALA A 207 3.61 -14.29 7.97
C ALA A 207 4.30 -15.12 6.85
N GLY A 208 4.77 -14.46 5.78
CA GLY A 208 5.33 -15.14 4.61
C GLY A 208 4.36 -16.13 3.97
N ALA A 209 4.87 -17.17 3.31
CA ALA A 209 4.08 -18.23 2.67
C ALA A 209 3.33 -19.22 3.61
N ASN A 210 2.70 -18.70 4.67
CA ASN A 210 1.71 -19.47 5.43
C ASN A 210 0.38 -19.51 4.67
N SER A 211 -0.22 -20.69 4.54
CA SER A 211 -1.51 -20.88 3.86
C SER A 211 -2.71 -20.39 4.69
N ASN A 212 -2.54 -20.10 5.98
CA ASN A 212 -3.62 -19.55 6.79
C ASN A 212 -3.75 -18.04 6.55
N LEU A 213 -4.70 -17.68 5.68
CA LEU A 213 -5.03 -16.28 5.36
C LEU A 213 -6.21 -15.72 6.16
N SER A 214 -6.46 -16.22 7.38
CA SER A 214 -7.55 -15.70 8.24
C SER A 214 -7.44 -14.19 8.52
N TRP A 215 -6.22 -13.63 8.49
CA TRP A 215 -5.99 -12.20 8.60
C TRP A 215 -6.75 -11.40 7.53
N LEU A 216 -6.94 -11.98 6.33
CA LEU A 216 -7.53 -11.29 5.19
C LEU A 216 -9.00 -10.93 5.43
N ASP A 217 -9.73 -11.73 6.21
CA ASP A 217 -11.16 -11.56 6.44
C ASP A 217 -11.52 -10.19 7.02
N ARG A 218 -10.67 -9.64 7.89
CA ARG A 218 -10.85 -8.30 8.44
C ARG A 218 -10.71 -7.19 7.40
N PHE A 219 -9.93 -7.45 6.36
CA PHE A 219 -9.56 -6.47 5.34
C PHE A 219 -10.39 -6.56 4.06
N MET A 220 -11.13 -7.67 3.83
CA MET A 220 -11.91 -7.88 2.61
C MET A 220 -12.81 -6.69 2.26
N GLU A 221 -13.74 -6.33 3.14
CA GLU A 221 -14.67 -5.21 2.88
C GLU A 221 -14.03 -3.82 3.03
N THR A 222 -12.95 -3.74 3.81
CA THR A 222 -12.38 -2.45 4.26
C THR A 222 -11.22 -1.95 3.40
N HIS A 223 -10.48 -2.85 2.76
CA HIS A 223 -9.27 -2.51 2.00
C HIS A 223 -9.27 -3.17 0.61
N PHE A 224 -9.80 -4.38 0.46
CA PHE A 224 -9.73 -5.14 -0.80
C PHE A 224 -10.97 -5.00 -1.69
N GLU A 225 -12.12 -4.59 -1.17
CA GLU A 225 -13.39 -4.50 -1.90
C GLU A 225 -13.31 -3.66 -3.18
N ASP A 226 -12.65 -2.50 -3.10
CA ASP A 226 -12.57 -1.55 -4.23
C ASP A 226 -11.48 -1.92 -5.25
N LEU A 227 -10.64 -2.92 -4.94
CA LEU A 227 -9.59 -3.38 -5.83
C LEU A 227 -10.19 -4.18 -6.98
N LYS A 228 -9.84 -3.76 -8.20
CA LYS A 228 -10.23 -4.38 -9.46
C LYS A 228 -9.10 -5.24 -10.05
N GLU A 229 -7.86 -4.90 -9.73
CA GLU A 229 -6.68 -5.62 -10.15
C GLU A 229 -5.74 -5.86 -8.96
N ILE A 230 -5.35 -7.12 -8.76
CA ILE A 230 -4.46 -7.51 -7.67
C ILE A 230 -3.29 -8.27 -8.29
N ILE A 231 -2.11 -7.67 -8.26
CA ILE A 231 -0.88 -8.26 -8.79
C ILE A 231 -0.23 -9.07 -7.67
N ILE A 232 -0.17 -10.39 -7.84
CA ILE A 232 0.44 -11.31 -6.89
C ILE A 232 1.89 -11.55 -7.33
N ALA A 233 2.81 -11.01 -6.55
CA ALA A 233 4.25 -10.96 -6.79
C ALA A 233 4.99 -11.68 -5.65
N VAL A 234 4.64 -12.96 -5.47
CA VAL A 234 5.21 -13.85 -4.45
C VAL A 234 6.28 -14.75 -5.06
N ASP A 235 7.07 -15.40 -4.20
CA ASP A 235 8.19 -16.23 -4.62
C ASP A 235 7.74 -17.41 -5.50
N ALA A 236 8.59 -17.80 -6.44
CA ALA A 236 8.29 -18.89 -7.38
C ALA A 236 8.55 -20.29 -6.78
N ASP A 237 8.85 -20.38 -5.49
CA ASP A 237 9.10 -21.64 -4.81
C ASP A 237 7.81 -22.37 -4.42
N SER A 238 7.94 -23.57 -3.83
CA SER A 238 6.78 -24.38 -3.47
C SER A 238 5.86 -23.71 -2.45
N ALA A 239 6.42 -22.87 -1.56
CA ALA A 239 5.66 -22.18 -0.54
C ALA A 239 4.95 -20.96 -1.13
N GLY A 240 5.67 -20.13 -1.90
CA GLY A 240 5.10 -18.99 -2.61
C GLY A 240 4.00 -19.40 -3.59
N ILE A 241 4.14 -20.53 -4.30
CA ILE A 241 3.06 -21.08 -5.15
C ILE A 241 1.80 -21.44 -4.35
N ARG A 242 1.94 -22.00 -3.14
CA ARG A 242 0.78 -22.30 -2.27
C ARG A 242 0.11 -21.01 -1.81
N LEU A 243 0.91 -20.03 -1.37
CA LEU A 243 0.42 -18.72 -0.97
C LEU A 243 -0.33 -18.03 -2.12
N ARG A 244 0.25 -18.03 -3.32
CA ARG A 244 -0.36 -17.48 -4.53
C ARG A 244 -1.74 -18.09 -4.78
N ASN A 245 -1.83 -19.43 -4.76
CA ASN A 245 -3.08 -20.12 -5.06
C ASN A 245 -4.16 -19.79 -4.01
N GLU A 246 -3.77 -19.70 -2.72
CA GLU A 246 -4.71 -19.33 -1.66
C GLU A 246 -5.15 -17.86 -1.76
N LEU A 247 -4.24 -16.94 -2.09
CA LEU A 247 -4.58 -15.54 -2.38
C LEU A 247 -5.59 -15.45 -3.53
N ILE A 248 -5.36 -16.16 -4.63
CA ILE A 248 -6.29 -16.22 -5.78
C ILE A 248 -7.67 -16.74 -5.34
N ASN A 249 -7.68 -17.82 -4.55
CA ASN A 249 -8.91 -18.43 -4.06
C ASN A 249 -9.74 -17.46 -3.19
N ARG A 250 -9.07 -16.67 -2.33
CA ARG A 250 -9.74 -15.74 -1.42
C ARG A 250 -10.12 -14.40 -2.07
N LEU A 251 -9.29 -13.92 -3.00
CA LEU A 251 -9.44 -12.60 -3.60
C LEU A 251 -10.23 -12.62 -4.92
N GLY A 252 -10.47 -13.81 -5.50
CA GLY A 252 -11.17 -13.95 -6.77
C GLY A 252 -10.20 -13.91 -7.95
N ALA A 253 -10.19 -14.98 -8.74
CA ALA A 253 -9.27 -15.17 -9.85
C ALA A 253 -9.42 -14.12 -10.96
N GLU A 254 -10.62 -13.57 -11.13
CA GLU A 254 -10.93 -12.55 -12.12
C GLU A 254 -10.15 -11.25 -11.90
N ARG A 255 -9.87 -10.91 -10.64
CA ARG A 255 -9.11 -9.72 -10.24
C ARG A 255 -7.62 -9.96 -10.15
N CYS A 256 -7.19 -11.21 -10.02
CA CYS A 256 -5.79 -11.53 -9.77
C CYS A 256 -4.95 -11.61 -11.07
N ARG A 257 -3.71 -11.12 -11.00
CA ARG A 257 -2.66 -11.28 -12.02
C ARG A 257 -1.40 -11.80 -11.34
N VAL A 258 -0.75 -12.79 -11.92
CA VAL A 258 0.43 -13.43 -11.31
C VAL A 258 1.69 -12.95 -12.01
N VAL A 259 2.66 -12.45 -11.24
CA VAL A 259 3.98 -12.12 -11.76
C VAL A 259 4.78 -13.40 -11.98
N THR A 260 5.46 -13.48 -13.12
CA THR A 260 6.46 -14.51 -13.38
C THR A 260 7.82 -13.85 -13.49
N TYR A 261 8.74 -14.25 -12.63
CA TYR A 261 10.10 -13.72 -12.62
C TYR A 261 10.97 -14.43 -13.66
N GLY A 262 11.88 -13.68 -14.28
CA GLY A 262 12.86 -14.25 -15.20
C GLY A 262 13.89 -15.12 -14.47
N PRO A 263 14.69 -15.93 -15.20
CA PRO A 263 15.65 -16.87 -14.61
C PRO A 263 16.69 -16.22 -13.68
N GLU A 264 16.98 -14.93 -13.90
CA GLU A 264 17.96 -14.14 -13.15
C GLU A 264 17.40 -13.51 -11.86
N CYS A 265 16.09 -13.63 -11.61
CA CYS A 265 15.44 -13.12 -10.41
C CYS A 265 15.13 -14.31 -9.48
N LYS A 266 15.85 -14.37 -8.36
CA LYS A 266 15.65 -15.35 -7.28
C LYS A 266 15.18 -14.67 -6.00
#